data_AF-A0A6I2GKC3-F1
#
_entry.id   AF-A0A6I2GKC3-F1
#
_cell.length_a   1.000
_cell.length_b   1.000
_cell.length_c   1.000
_cell.angle_alpha   90.00
_cell.angle_beta   90.00
_cell.angle_gamma   90.00
#
_symmetry.space_group_name_H-M   'P 1'
#
loop_
_entity.id
_entity.type
_entity.pdbx_description
1 polymer ?
#
loop_
_entity_poly.entity_id
_entity_poly.type
_entity_poly.pdbx_seq_one_letter_code
_entity_poly.pdbx_strand_id
1 'polypeptide(L)'
;MSRIVNVKGQEIFNRFAFDAWSTERKLDFLEMAIELRVKHLLEQINPQFIISANVVNRRLKLPLQCQQELALLKESHELGSSEFRQELLRIEALFFGALETQ
;
A
#
# COMPACT_ATOMS: atom_id res chain seq x y z
N MET A 1 0.26 19.08 -10.39
CA MET A 1 0.89 17.90 -11.04
C MET A 1 1.23 16.91 -9.94
N SER A 2 0.34 15.95 -9.68
CA SER A 2 0.53 14.93 -8.64
C SER A 2 1.38 13.77 -9.20
N ARG A 3 2.70 13.90 -9.06
CA ARG A 3 3.65 12.80 -9.30
C ARG A 3 3.95 12.16 -7.95
N ILE A 4 3.58 10.89 -7.78
CA ILE A 4 4.00 10.10 -6.63
C ILE A 4 5.19 9.24 -7.09
N VAL A 5 6.28 9.29 -6.33
CA VAL A 5 7.56 8.65 -6.65
C VAL A 5 7.59 7.22 -6.12
N ASN A 6 7.99 6.26 -6.96
CA ASN A 6 8.00 4.83 -6.68
C ASN A 6 8.96 4.41 -5.53
N VAL A 7 8.51 3.39 -4.81
CA VAL A 7 9.17 2.41 -3.91
C VAL A 7 10.56 1.90 -4.38
N LYS A 8 11.04 2.21 -5.59
CA LYS A 8 12.40 1.94 -6.08
C LYS A 8 13.10 3.11 -6.80
N GLY A 9 12.60 4.33 -6.68
CA GLY A 9 13.28 5.52 -7.22
C GLY A 9 13.35 5.66 -8.76
N GLN A 10 12.64 4.82 -9.54
CA GLN A 10 12.71 4.91 -11.02
C GLN A 10 11.40 4.75 -11.81
N GLU A 11 10.24 4.47 -11.22
CA GLU A 11 8.97 4.57 -11.98
C GLU A 11 8.13 5.74 -11.47
N ILE A 12 7.70 6.59 -12.39
CA ILE A 12 6.77 7.66 -12.08
C ILE A 12 5.40 7.00 -11.98
N PHE A 13 4.89 6.79 -10.77
CA PHE A 13 3.51 6.38 -10.58
C PHE A 13 2.62 7.57 -10.96
N ASN A 14 1.93 7.44 -12.10
CA ASN A 14 1.02 8.46 -12.56
C ASN A 14 -0.34 8.26 -11.88
N ARG A 15 -0.60 9.05 -10.81
CA ARG A 15 -1.85 9.00 -10.06
C ARG A 15 -3.08 9.18 -10.95
N PHE A 16 -2.99 10.06 -11.96
CA PHE A 16 -4.09 10.30 -12.90
C PHE A 16 -4.45 9.06 -13.73
N ALA A 17 -3.45 8.26 -14.14
CA ALA A 17 -3.69 7.02 -14.86
C ALA A 17 -4.26 5.93 -13.94
N PHE A 18 -3.80 5.89 -12.69
CA PHE A 18 -4.29 4.95 -11.68
C PHE A 18 -5.76 5.20 -11.32
N ASP A 19 -6.18 6.46 -11.17
CA ASP A 19 -7.56 6.78 -10.78
C ASP A 19 -8.58 6.27 -11.81
N ALA A 20 -8.18 6.18 -13.09
CA ALA A 20 -8.98 5.68 -14.21
C ALA A 20 -9.00 4.14 -14.34
N TRP A 21 -8.27 3.40 -13.50
CA TRP A 21 -8.27 1.93 -13.55
C TRP A 21 -9.57 1.33 -13.01
N SER A 22 -9.88 0.11 -13.46
CA SER A 22 -10.95 -0.70 -12.88
C SER A 22 -10.61 -1.06 -11.43
N THR A 23 -11.64 -1.37 -10.65
CA THR A 23 -11.50 -1.78 -9.25
C THR A 23 -10.58 -2.99 -9.10
N GLU A 24 -10.74 -4.01 -9.95
CA GLU A 24 -9.92 -5.23 -9.97
C GLU A 24 -8.45 -4.87 -10.14
N ARG A 25 -8.14 -4.05 -11.15
CA ARG A 25 -6.77 -3.66 -11.45
C ARG A 25 -6.14 -2.84 -10.33
N LYS A 26 -6.93 -2.02 -9.64
CA LYS A 26 -6.45 -1.27 -8.46
C LYS A 26 -6.12 -2.21 -7.30
N LEU A 27 -6.94 -3.24 -7.06
CA LEU A 27 -6.67 -4.24 -6.03
C LEU A 27 -5.39 -5.01 -6.33
N ASP A 28 -5.26 -5.56 -7.54
CA ASP A 28 -4.07 -6.32 -7.95
C ASP A 28 -2.79 -5.49 -7.79
N PHE A 29 -2.86 -4.21 -8.16
CA PHE A 29 -1.75 -3.28 -7.99
C PHE A 29 -1.44 -3.04 -6.51
N LEU A 30 -2.45 -2.76 -5.68
CA LEU A 30 -2.25 -2.47 -4.27
C LEU A 30 -1.67 -3.67 -3.52
N GLU A 31 -2.15 -4.89 -3.80
CA GLU A 31 -1.62 -6.13 -3.25
C GLU A 31 -0.12 -6.25 -3.55
N MET A 32 0.23 -6.17 -4.84
CA MET A 32 1.63 -6.23 -5.28
C MET A 32 2.48 -5.11 -4.68
N ALA A 33 1.97 -3.88 -4.65
CA ALA A 33 2.71 -2.71 -4.16
C ALA A 33 2.97 -2.80 -2.65
N ILE A 34 2.00 -3.28 -1.87
CA ILE A 34 2.14 -3.51 -0.43
C ILE A 34 3.18 -4.60 -0.17
N GLU A 35 3.12 -5.73 -0.87
CA GLU A 35 4.09 -6.82 -0.72
C GLU A 35 5.52 -6.36 -1.05
N LEU A 36 5.69 -5.65 -2.16
CA LEU A 36 6.98 -5.09 -2.55
C LEU A 36 7.49 -4.09 -1.52
N ARG A 37 6.61 -3.26 -0.94
CA ARG A 37 6.98 -2.31 0.11
C ARG A 37 7.41 -3.02 1.39
N VAL A 38 6.69 -4.06 1.82
CA VAL A 38 7.07 -4.88 2.99
C VAL A 38 8.43 -5.51 2.77
N LYS A 39 8.64 -6.15 1.61
CA LYS A 39 9.92 -6.78 1.26
C LYS A 39 11.07 -5.77 1.26
N HIS A 40 10.87 -4.62 0.62
CA HIS A 40 11.87 -3.56 0.58
C HIS A 40 12.23 -3.04 1.98
N LEU A 41 11.22 -2.82 2.83
CA LEU A 41 11.45 -2.37 4.20
C LEU A 41 12.19 -3.41 5.03
N LEU A 42 11.88 -4.70 4.85
CA LEU A 42 12.62 -5.79 5.48
C LEU A 42 14.10 -5.82 5.05
N GLU A 43 14.39 -5.62 3.77
CA GLU A 43 15.76 -5.52 3.24
C GLU A 43 16.52 -4.31 3.82
N GLN A 44 15.82 -3.22 4.14
CA GLN A 44 16.42 -2.03 4.76
C GLN A 44 16.55 -2.09 6.28
N ILE A 45 15.92 -3.05 6.96
CA ILE A 45 16.10 -3.23 8.39
C ILE A 45 17.40 -4.00 8.58
N ASN A 46 18.38 -3.36 9.23
CA ASN A 46 19.63 -4.03 9.58
C ASN A 46 19.32 -5.31 10.39
N PRO A 47 19.85 -6.48 10.00
CA PRO A 47 19.58 -7.77 10.66
C PRO A 47 19.74 -7.77 12.17
N GLN A 48 20.65 -6.95 12.71
CA GLN A 48 20.88 -6.80 14.15
C GLN A 48 19.70 -6.12 14.87
N PHE A 49 18.89 -5.35 14.14
CA PHE A 49 17.70 -4.65 14.63
C PHE A 49 16.38 -5.36 14.29
N ILE A 50 16.40 -6.39 13.41
CA ILE A 50 15.22 -7.24 13.11
C ILE A 50 14.70 -7.93 14.38
N ILE A 51 15.60 -8.22 15.31
CA ILE A 51 15.30 -8.81 16.62
C ILE A 51 14.50 -7.85 17.52
N SER A 52 14.52 -6.54 17.22
CA SER A 52 13.70 -5.56 17.93
C SER A 52 12.33 -5.48 17.25
N ALA A 53 11.33 -6.11 17.88
CA ALA A 53 9.94 -6.04 17.44
C ALA A 53 9.46 -4.58 17.26
N ASN A 54 10.03 -3.62 18.01
CA ASN A 54 9.68 -2.21 17.91
C ASN A 54 10.10 -1.53 16.58
N VAL A 55 11.28 -1.84 16.04
CA VAL A 55 11.76 -1.25 14.77
C VAL A 55 10.99 -1.83 13.59
N VAL A 56 10.78 -3.15 13.60
CA VAL A 56 9.97 -3.85 12.61
C VAL A 56 8.53 -3.35 12.67
N ASN A 57 7.92 -3.28 13.85
CA ASN A 57 6.57 -2.76 14.02
C ASN A 57 6.46 -1.31 13.57
N ARG A 58 7.40 -0.42 13.90
CA ARG A 58 7.31 0.99 13.45
C ARG A 58 7.39 1.13 11.93
N ARG A 59 8.28 0.39 11.27
CA ARG A 59 8.48 0.51 9.82
C ARG A 59 7.43 -0.26 9.01
N LEU A 60 6.98 -1.42 9.48
CA LEU A 60 6.05 -2.29 8.78
C LEU A 60 4.58 -2.11 9.18
N LYS A 61 4.27 -1.40 10.27
CA LYS A 61 2.88 -1.25 10.75
C LYS A 61 1.93 -0.78 9.66
N LEU A 62 2.30 0.24 8.91
CA LEU A 62 1.39 0.85 7.93
C LEU A 62 1.18 -0.02 6.69
N PRO A 63 2.23 -0.61 6.05
CA PRO A 63 2.03 -1.62 5.01
C PRO A 63 1.22 -2.84 5.47
N LEU A 64 1.48 -3.36 6.68
CA LEU A 64 0.73 -4.50 7.22
C LEU A 64 -0.73 -4.15 7.51
N GLN A 65 -0.99 -2.94 8.00
CA GLN A 65 -2.35 -2.42 8.18
C GLN A 65 -3.09 -2.35 6.83
N CYS A 66 -2.44 -1.80 5.78
CA CYS A 66 -3.03 -1.75 4.45
C CYS A 66 -3.34 -3.15 3.91
N GLN A 67 -2.44 -4.12 4.13
CA GLN A 67 -2.65 -5.51 3.72
C GLN A 67 -3.87 -6.13 4.39
N GLN A 68 -4.00 -5.93 5.71
CA GLN A 68 -5.12 -6.46 6.48
C GLN A 68 -6.45 -5.82 6.09
N GLU A 69 -6.47 -4.49 5.94
CA GLU A 69 -7.68 -3.77 5.52
C GLU A 69 -8.13 -4.16 4.12
N LEU A 70 -7.18 -4.43 3.21
CA LEU A 70 -7.50 -4.86 1.84
C LEU A 70 -8.07 -6.29 1.81
N ALA A 71 -7.55 -7.20 2.64
CA ALA A 71 -8.12 -8.54 2.79
C ALA A 71 -9.56 -8.49 3.32
N LEU A 72 -9.81 -7.70 4.38
CA LEU A 72 -11.15 -7.51 4.93
C LEU A 72 -12.11 -6.87 3.94
N LEU A 73 -11.65 -5.90 3.14
CA LEU A 73 -12.45 -5.26 2.10
C LEU A 73 -12.94 -6.28 1.06
N LYS A 74 -12.07 -7.19 0.62
CA LYS A 74 -12.40 -8.27 -0.34
C LYS A 74 -13.42 -9.27 0.22
N GLU A 75 -13.43 -9.47 1.54
CA GLU A 75 -14.33 -10.40 2.21
C GLU A 75 -15.69 -9.78 2.59
N SER A 76 -15.70 -8.47 2.89
CA SER A 76 -16.85 -7.82 3.54
C SER A 76 -17.80 -7.12 2.58
N HIS A 77 -17.36 -6.79 1.37
CA HIS A 77 -18.11 -5.96 0.45
C HIS A 77 -18.15 -6.57 -0.96
N GLU A 78 -19.29 -6.43 -1.63
CA GLU A 78 -19.42 -6.77 -3.04
C GLU A 78 -18.50 -5.87 -3.87
N LEU A 79 -17.72 -6.50 -4.75
CA LEU A 79 -16.77 -5.82 -5.60
C LEU A 79 -17.49 -4.75 -6.45
N GLY A 80 -17.03 -3.50 -6.33
CA GLY A 80 -17.60 -2.38 -7.08
C GLY A 80 -18.85 -1.74 -6.46
N SER A 81 -19.31 -2.17 -5.28
CA SER A 81 -20.28 -1.41 -4.49
C SER A 81 -19.75 -0.02 -4.10
N SER A 82 -20.65 0.88 -3.70
CA SER A 82 -20.24 2.22 -3.27
C SER A 82 -19.33 2.15 -2.04
N GLU A 83 -19.69 1.30 -1.09
CA GLU A 83 -18.96 1.03 0.14
C GLU A 83 -17.58 0.45 -0.18
N PHE A 84 -17.51 -0.51 -1.12
CA PHE A 84 -16.24 -1.08 -1.56
C PHE A 84 -15.31 0.00 -2.11
N ARG A 85 -15.82 0.86 -3.00
CA ARG A 85 -15.02 1.92 -3.62
C ARG A 85 -14.56 2.96 -2.59
N GLN A 86 -15.39 3.30 -1.62
CA GLN A 86 -15.04 4.25 -0.56
C GLN A 86 -13.93 3.70 0.34
N GLU A 87 -14.04 2.44 0.77
CA GLU A 87 -12.99 1.81 1.58
C GLU A 87 -11.70 1.61 0.78
N LEU A 88 -11.81 1.25 -0.51
CA LEU A 88 -10.64 1.17 -1.38
C LEU A 88 -9.91 2.52 -1.47
N LEU A 89 -10.64 3.62 -1.68
CA LEU A 89 -10.07 4.98 -1.71
C LEU A 89 -9.38 5.35 -0.38
N ARG A 90 -9.95 4.93 0.75
CA ARG A 90 -9.34 5.15 2.08
C ARG A 90 -8.01 4.39 2.21
N ILE A 91 -7.98 3.12 1.81
CA ILE A 91 -6.77 2.28 1.82
C ILE A 91 -5.72 2.86 0.86
N GLU A 92 -6.11 3.30 -0.33
CA GLU A 92 -5.23 3.99 -1.27
C GLU A 92 -4.61 5.23 -0.63
N ALA A 93 -5.42 6.12 -0.03
CA ALA A 93 -4.93 7.33 0.61
C ALA A 93 -3.94 7.01 1.75
N LEU A 94 -4.23 5.98 2.55
CA LEU A 94 -3.36 5.50 3.61
C LEU A 94 -2.01 5.01 3.07
N PHE A 95 -2.05 4.15 2.05
CA PHE A 95 -0.85 3.56 1.44
C PHE A 95 0.01 4.61 0.74
N PHE A 96 -0.59 5.49 -0.06
CA PHE A 96 0.18 6.51 -0.79
C PHE A 96 0.67 7.64 0.13
N GLY A 97 -0.12 8.04 1.15
CA GLY A 97 0.34 9.00 2.16
C GLY A 97 1.53 8.48 2.98
N ALA A 98 1.62 7.15 3.18
CA ALA A 98 2.78 6.50 3.78
C ALA A 98 4.07 6.67 2.97
N LEU A 99 3.94 6.70 1.64
CA LEU A 99 5.08 6.77 0.73
C LEU A 99 5.64 8.19 0.63
N GLU A 100 4.83 9.21 0.90
CA GLU A 100 5.26 10.61 0.88
C GLU A 100 5.96 11.07 2.17
N THR A 101 5.81 10.31 3.27
CA THR A 101 6.27 10.69 4.62
C THR A 101 7.50 9.94 5.12
N GLN A 102 8.10 9.05 4.31
CA GLN A 102 9.26 8.20 4.66
C GLN A 102 10.43 8.40 3.70
#